data_AF-A0A947W0Q4-F1
#
_entry.id   AF-A0A947W0Q4-F1
#
_cell.length_a   1.000
_cell.length_b   1.000
_cell.length_c   1.000
_cell.angle_alpha   90.00
_cell.angle_beta   90.00
_cell.angle_gamma   90.00
#
_symmetry.space_group_name_H-M   'P 1'
#
loop_
_entity.id
_entity.type
_entity.pdbx_description
1 polymer ?
#
loop_
_entity_poly.entity_id
_entity_poly.type
_entity_poly.pdbx_seq_one_letter_code
_entity_poly.pdbx_strand_id
1 'polypeptide(L)'
;MMRATQMITWGFIVFLLCSSTSYAVSYDYSDAPYGNAWHTTDTWQKLGTNWDSEPSALKIDNDASDDGVWWSIDNGISWGHEGVYAGQNIILRVDMWSAGFGKHEYDQVKTWVDFNQDGIFQNDDTELVIAEQFFKPSNMIVDASLPGFIPGPSVINSYFVAVVIPENILGDLWLRARVSCWDTPFEDTTPYGHLWQGEVEDWKITVSPVPEPATVLLLGIGLIGIASAGRKKLKI
;
A
#
# COMPACT_ATOMS: atom_id res chain seq x y z
N MET A 1 12.80 -31.01 81.76
CA MET A 1 12.01 -31.84 80.82
C MET A 1 11.96 -31.08 79.49
N MET A 2 12.98 -31.26 78.65
CA MET A 2 13.14 -30.59 77.35
C MET A 2 12.29 -31.29 76.29
N ARG A 3 11.53 -30.54 75.49
CA ARG A 3 10.92 -31.03 74.25
C ARG A 3 11.68 -30.46 73.07
N ALA A 4 12.34 -31.36 72.35
CA ALA A 4 12.85 -31.15 71.00
C ALA A 4 11.78 -31.57 69.97
N THR A 5 12.05 -31.21 68.72
CA THR A 5 11.41 -31.66 67.46
C THR A 5 10.02 -31.12 67.13
N GLN A 6 9.97 -30.11 66.25
CA GLN A 6 9.71 -30.32 64.82
C GLN A 6 9.83 -28.97 64.07
N MET A 7 10.96 -28.78 63.37
CA MET A 7 11.08 -27.78 62.31
C MET A 7 10.56 -28.42 61.03
N ILE A 8 9.38 -27.98 60.57
CA ILE A 8 8.88 -28.30 59.24
C ILE A 8 8.99 -27.03 58.41
N THR A 9 9.95 -27.09 57.50
CA THR A 9 10.22 -26.25 56.35
C THR A 9 8.93 -26.04 55.55
N TRP A 10 8.48 -24.79 55.40
CA TRP A 10 7.56 -24.41 54.33
C TRP A 10 8.22 -23.32 53.50
N GLY A 11 8.55 -23.71 52.27
CA GLY A 11 9.24 -22.90 51.29
C GLY A 11 8.41 -21.73 50.83
N PHE A 12 9.12 -20.64 50.54
CA PHE A 12 8.67 -19.52 49.75
C PHE A 12 8.08 -20.01 48.42
N ILE A 13 6.76 -19.91 48.25
CA ILE A 13 6.14 -19.83 46.93
C ILE A 13 6.03 -18.35 46.62
N VAL A 14 7.08 -17.80 46.01
CA VAL A 14 6.96 -16.54 45.27
C VAL A 14 6.20 -16.88 44.00
N PHE A 15 4.91 -16.54 43.96
CA PHE A 15 4.16 -16.45 42.71
C PHE A 15 4.79 -15.31 41.89
N LEU A 16 5.76 -15.65 41.04
CA LEU A 16 6.21 -14.77 39.99
C LEU A 16 5.13 -14.77 38.90
N LEU A 17 4.08 -13.97 39.10
CA LEU A 17 3.20 -13.56 38.01
C LEU A 17 4.02 -12.65 37.11
N CYS A 18 4.85 -13.26 36.26
CA CYS A 18 5.33 -12.58 35.07
C CYS A 18 4.14 -12.51 34.13
N SER A 19 3.33 -11.45 34.26
CA SER A 19 2.45 -11.04 33.18
C SER A 19 3.36 -10.57 32.04
N SER A 20 3.81 -11.49 31.21
CA SER A 20 4.27 -11.12 29.89
C SER A 20 3.05 -10.56 29.18
N THR A 21 2.91 -9.24 29.17
CA THR A 21 2.20 -8.54 28.11
C THR A 21 3.02 -8.81 26.85
N SER A 22 2.83 -9.98 26.25
CA SER A 22 3.11 -10.19 24.84
C SER A 22 2.13 -9.27 24.14
N TYR A 23 2.52 -8.01 23.92
CA TYR A 23 1.96 -7.24 22.83
C TYR A 23 2.13 -8.13 21.61
N ALA A 24 1.02 -8.62 21.06
CA ALA A 24 1.06 -9.32 19.79
C ALA A 24 1.60 -8.30 18.79
N VAL A 25 2.91 -8.37 18.52
CA VAL A 25 3.54 -7.64 17.43
C VAL A 25 2.97 -8.27 16.18
N SER A 26 2.08 -7.50 15.57
CA SER A 26 1.41 -7.82 14.34
C SER A 26 2.21 -7.09 13.28
N TYR A 27 2.93 -7.86 12.47
CA TYR A 27 3.75 -7.31 11.40
C TYR A 27 2.91 -7.25 10.14
N ASP A 28 3.24 -6.32 9.29
CA ASP A 28 2.72 -6.20 7.93
C ASP A 28 3.94 -6.15 7.02
N TYR A 29 3.97 -6.99 6.00
CA TYR A 29 5.11 -7.16 5.12
C TYR A 29 4.71 -6.90 3.67
N SER A 30 5.65 -6.31 2.95
CA SER A 30 5.50 -6.01 1.54
C SER A 30 5.43 -7.27 0.66
N ASP A 31 4.42 -7.41 -0.20
CA ASP A 31 4.25 -8.54 -1.12
C ASP A 31 5.09 -8.50 -2.40
N ALA A 32 5.52 -7.31 -2.83
CA ALA A 32 6.26 -7.17 -4.07
C ALA A 32 7.54 -8.01 -4.01
N PRO A 33 7.97 -8.61 -5.13
CA PRO A 33 9.19 -9.39 -5.16
C PRO A 33 10.45 -8.51 -4.98
N TYR A 34 10.27 -7.20 -4.89
CA TYR A 34 11.29 -6.17 -4.73
C TYR A 34 11.50 -5.91 -3.25
N GLY A 35 12.74 -5.58 -2.86
CA GLY A 35 13.24 -5.61 -1.48
C GLY A 35 12.24 -5.35 -0.35
N ASN A 36 12.44 -5.99 0.80
CA ASN A 36 11.44 -6.03 1.87
C ASN A 36 11.16 -4.64 2.47
N ALA A 37 9.89 -4.33 2.69
CA ALA A 37 9.40 -3.31 3.62
C ALA A 37 8.45 -3.95 4.63
N TRP A 38 8.42 -3.46 5.86
CA TRP A 38 7.49 -3.97 6.87
C TRP A 38 7.29 -3.00 8.03
N HIS A 39 6.18 -3.20 8.75
CA HIS A 39 5.79 -2.43 9.92
C HIS A 39 5.55 -3.32 11.14
N THR A 40 5.56 -2.76 12.35
CA THR A 40 5.30 -3.51 13.59
C THR A 40 3.92 -3.25 14.18
N THR A 41 3.23 -2.19 13.74
CA THR A 41 1.86 -1.87 14.18
C THR A 41 1.20 -0.80 13.32
N ASP A 42 -0.12 -0.89 13.19
CA ASP A 42 -1.04 0.02 12.50
C ASP A 42 -1.74 1.03 13.42
N THR A 43 -1.40 1.03 14.71
CA THR A 43 -2.21 1.64 15.79
C THR A 43 -2.74 3.05 15.50
N TRP A 44 -1.95 3.86 14.79
CA TRP A 44 -2.22 5.29 14.60
C TRP A 44 -2.45 5.69 13.15
N GLN A 45 -1.95 4.92 12.20
CA GLN A 45 -2.14 5.16 10.79
C GLN A 45 -1.93 3.86 10.02
N LYS A 46 -2.69 3.71 8.96
CA LYS A 46 -2.69 2.53 8.10
C LYS A 46 -3.33 2.86 6.76
N LEU A 47 -3.10 2.01 5.78
CA LEU A 47 -3.73 2.09 4.48
C LEU A 47 -5.16 1.56 4.60
N GLY A 48 -6.10 2.20 3.90
CA GLY A 48 -7.50 1.80 3.90
C GLY A 48 -8.14 1.77 5.29
N THR A 49 -8.77 0.67 5.67
CA THR A 49 -9.43 0.49 6.98
C THR A 49 -9.10 -0.83 7.66
N ASN A 50 -8.61 -1.80 6.91
CA ASN A 50 -8.16 -3.06 7.43
C ASN A 50 -6.68 -2.98 7.80
N TRP A 51 -6.13 -4.07 8.30
CA TRP A 51 -4.72 -4.18 8.61
C TRP A 51 -4.33 -5.59 8.27
N ASP A 52 -3.44 -5.77 7.30
CA ASP A 52 -2.94 -7.12 7.04
C ASP A 52 -1.82 -7.49 8.02
N SER A 53 -2.23 -8.13 9.11
CA SER A 53 -1.28 -8.75 10.02
C SER A 53 -0.69 -10.03 9.42
N GLU A 54 0.38 -9.91 8.67
CA GLU A 54 1.15 -11.06 8.19
C GLU A 54 2.20 -11.59 9.20
N PRO A 55 2.28 -12.92 9.43
CA PRO A 55 3.27 -13.50 10.34
C PRO A 55 4.71 -13.48 9.77
N SER A 56 4.86 -13.21 8.47
CA SER A 56 6.11 -13.16 7.70
C SER A 56 5.80 -12.54 6.34
N ALA A 57 6.80 -12.02 5.62
CA ALA A 57 6.63 -11.66 4.20
C ALA A 57 6.10 -12.86 3.41
N LEU A 58 4.79 -12.89 3.21
CA LEU A 58 4.21 -13.68 2.16
C LEU A 58 4.37 -12.86 0.88
N LYS A 59 4.40 -13.52 -0.26
CA LYS A 59 4.48 -12.85 -1.56
C LYS A 59 3.19 -13.19 -2.28
N ILE A 60 2.08 -12.84 -1.64
CA ILE A 60 0.74 -13.16 -2.14
C ILE A 60 0.24 -11.88 -2.78
N ASP A 61 0.30 -11.84 -4.11
CA ASP A 61 -0.29 -10.75 -4.88
C ASP A 61 -1.77 -10.60 -4.53
N ASN A 62 -2.15 -9.40 -4.07
CA ASN A 62 -3.53 -9.00 -3.82
C ASN A 62 -4.18 -9.89 -2.75
N ASP A 63 -3.64 -9.84 -1.53
CA ASP A 63 -4.35 -10.39 -0.40
C ASP A 63 -5.70 -9.67 -0.21
N ALA A 64 -6.65 -10.32 0.45
CA ALA A 64 -8.00 -9.77 0.58
C ALA A 64 -8.10 -8.65 1.65
N SER A 65 -6.99 -8.31 2.30
CA SER A 65 -6.91 -7.33 3.38
C SER A 65 -6.57 -5.94 2.85
N ASP A 66 -5.71 -5.88 1.82
CA ASP A 66 -5.27 -4.62 1.21
C ASP A 66 -6.48 -3.81 0.72
N ASP A 67 -6.65 -2.62 1.29
CA ASP A 67 -7.82 -1.77 1.02
C ASP A 67 -7.50 -0.28 0.90
N GLY A 68 -6.23 0.11 0.91
CA GLY A 68 -5.79 1.49 0.81
C GLY A 68 -5.48 1.99 -0.59
N VAL A 69 -5.07 1.15 -1.53
CA VAL A 69 -4.72 1.60 -2.90
C VAL A 69 -5.79 1.23 -3.92
N TRP A 70 -6.12 2.19 -4.78
CA TRP A 70 -7.10 2.06 -5.85
C TRP A 70 -6.66 2.82 -7.09
N TRP A 71 -7.12 2.39 -8.27
CA TRP A 71 -7.01 3.22 -9.46
C TRP A 71 -8.31 3.30 -10.26
N SER A 72 -8.42 4.40 -10.99
CA SER A 72 -9.53 4.64 -11.92
C SER A 72 -9.03 4.74 -13.35
N ILE A 73 -9.70 4.03 -14.24
CA ILE A 73 -9.50 4.06 -15.70
C ILE A 73 -10.53 4.92 -16.43
N ASP A 74 -11.47 5.53 -15.71
CA ASP A 74 -12.63 6.25 -16.22
C ASP A 74 -12.77 7.67 -15.63
N ASN A 75 -11.65 8.28 -15.26
CA ASN A 75 -11.55 9.63 -14.68
C ASN A 75 -12.26 9.78 -13.32
N GLY A 76 -12.16 8.76 -12.47
CA GLY A 76 -12.64 8.76 -11.09
C GLY A 76 -14.13 8.41 -10.94
N ILE A 77 -14.78 7.91 -12.00
CA ILE A 77 -16.18 7.47 -11.92
C ILE A 77 -16.27 6.15 -11.16
N SER A 78 -15.37 5.22 -11.44
CA SER A 78 -15.20 3.96 -10.72
C SER A 78 -13.77 3.76 -10.25
N TRP A 79 -13.61 2.93 -9.22
CA TRP A 79 -12.36 2.62 -8.56
C TRP A 79 -12.24 1.10 -8.44
N GLY A 80 -11.07 0.57 -8.77
CA GLY A 80 -10.80 -0.85 -8.69
C GLY A 80 -9.34 -1.15 -9.01
N HIS A 81 -9.12 -2.40 -9.43
CA HIS A 81 -7.79 -2.96 -9.68
C HIS A 81 -7.71 -3.60 -11.07
N GLU A 82 -8.47 -3.06 -12.02
CA GLU A 82 -8.52 -3.59 -13.38
C GLU A 82 -7.19 -3.41 -14.12
N GLY A 83 -6.88 -4.33 -15.02
CA GLY A 83 -5.73 -4.19 -15.91
C GLY A 83 -5.81 -2.90 -16.72
N VAL A 84 -4.64 -2.33 -17.02
CA VAL A 84 -4.50 -1.05 -17.73
C VAL A 84 -3.88 -1.27 -19.11
N TYR A 85 -3.94 -0.27 -19.97
CA TYR A 85 -3.30 -0.30 -21.28
C TYR A 85 -2.05 0.58 -21.32
N ALA A 86 -1.05 0.19 -22.10
CA ALA A 86 0.11 1.04 -22.38
C ALA A 86 -0.35 2.39 -22.98
N GLY A 87 0.21 3.51 -22.51
CA GLY A 87 -0.21 4.85 -22.91
C GLY A 87 -1.51 5.36 -22.25
N GLN A 88 -2.16 4.57 -21.40
CA GLN A 88 -3.40 4.97 -20.72
C GLN A 88 -3.13 5.97 -19.59
N ASN A 89 -4.02 6.96 -19.44
CA ASN A 89 -4.08 7.78 -18.25
C ASN A 89 -4.95 7.09 -17.20
N ILE A 90 -4.42 6.93 -15.99
CA ILE A 90 -5.15 6.46 -14.83
C ILE A 90 -5.09 7.50 -13.71
N ILE A 91 -6.01 7.39 -12.75
CA ILE A 91 -5.94 8.16 -11.50
C ILE A 91 -5.59 7.22 -10.36
N LEU A 92 -4.38 7.40 -9.83
CA LEU A 92 -3.89 7.00 -8.51
C LEU A 92 -4.84 7.43 -7.40
N ARG A 93 -5.36 6.55 -6.53
CA ARG A 93 -5.90 6.92 -5.22
C ARG A 93 -5.25 6.10 -4.12
N VAL A 94 -4.80 6.78 -3.07
CA VAL A 94 -4.33 6.13 -1.84
C VAL A 94 -5.09 6.71 -0.66
N ASP A 95 -5.74 5.83 0.09
CA ASP A 95 -6.49 6.16 1.28
C ASP A 95 -5.66 5.81 2.51
N MET A 96 -5.36 6.82 3.32
CA MET A 96 -4.70 6.64 4.61
C MET A 96 -5.71 6.87 5.73
N TRP A 97 -6.00 5.83 6.49
CA TRP A 97 -6.65 5.98 7.78
C TRP A 97 -5.67 6.56 8.78
N SER A 98 -6.13 7.55 9.52
CA SER A 98 -5.40 8.19 10.60
C SER A 98 -6.29 8.26 11.85
N ALA A 99 -5.72 7.84 12.98
CA ALA A 99 -6.32 8.04 14.28
C ALA A 99 -6.47 9.54 14.55
N GLY A 100 -7.69 10.00 14.84
CA GLY A 100 -7.95 11.43 15.06
C GLY A 100 -7.46 11.98 16.39
N PHE A 101 -6.86 11.18 17.25
CA PHE A 101 -6.05 11.67 18.36
C PHE A 101 -4.75 10.87 18.40
N GLY A 102 -3.66 11.47 18.86
CA GLY A 102 -2.39 10.76 19.08
C GLY A 102 -1.24 11.70 19.46
N LYS A 103 -0.04 11.14 19.64
CA LYS A 103 1.18 11.92 19.93
C LYS A 103 1.83 12.53 18.67
N HIS A 104 1.37 12.14 17.49
CA HIS A 104 2.03 12.45 16.23
C HIS A 104 1.65 13.83 15.73
N GLU A 105 2.65 14.63 15.37
CA GLU A 105 2.44 15.93 14.73
C GLU A 105 1.89 15.74 13.31
N TYR A 106 2.35 14.70 12.61
CA TYR A 106 1.86 14.33 11.31
C TYR A 106 1.90 12.81 11.10
N ASP A 107 1.01 12.36 10.22
CA ASP A 107 1.12 11.08 9.53
C ASP A 107 1.53 11.36 8.08
N GLN A 108 2.13 10.40 7.40
CA GLN A 108 2.69 10.60 6.06
C GLN A 108 2.45 9.38 5.18
N VAL A 109 2.35 9.63 3.88
CA VAL A 109 2.19 8.61 2.85
C VAL A 109 3.20 8.83 1.73
N LYS A 110 3.77 7.75 1.24
CA LYS A 110 4.54 7.72 0.00
C LYS A 110 4.14 6.54 -0.86
N THR A 111 4.12 6.75 -2.17
CA THR A 111 3.76 5.71 -3.14
C THR A 111 4.74 5.70 -4.30
N TRP A 112 5.24 4.51 -4.63
CA TRP A 112 6.18 4.28 -5.72
C TRP A 112 5.59 3.35 -6.76
N VAL A 113 5.98 3.52 -8.02
CA VAL A 113 5.64 2.61 -9.12
C VAL A 113 6.92 2.31 -9.90
N ASP A 114 7.27 1.02 -10.00
CA ASP A 114 8.43 0.56 -10.77
C ASP A 114 8.12 0.60 -12.27
N PHE A 115 8.13 1.80 -12.86
CA PHE A 115 7.86 1.98 -14.29
C PHE A 115 8.94 1.35 -15.16
N ASN A 116 10.19 1.27 -14.70
CA ASN A 116 11.28 0.79 -15.53
C ASN A 116 11.40 -0.76 -15.52
N GLN A 117 10.66 -1.44 -14.63
CA GLN A 117 10.61 -2.90 -14.44
C GLN A 117 11.98 -3.50 -14.07
N ASP A 118 12.84 -2.74 -13.38
CA ASP A 118 14.17 -3.21 -12.93
C ASP A 118 14.13 -3.90 -11.55
N GLY A 119 12.97 -3.87 -10.88
CA GLY A 119 12.74 -4.47 -9.57
C GLY A 119 13.30 -3.67 -8.40
N ILE A 120 13.54 -2.37 -8.61
CA ILE A 120 14.04 -1.44 -7.61
C ILE A 120 13.17 -0.19 -7.62
N PHE A 121 12.45 0.04 -6.52
CA PHE A 121 11.77 1.30 -6.26
C PHE A 121 12.79 2.42 -5.98
N GLN A 122 12.81 3.43 -6.86
CA GLN A 122 13.65 4.62 -6.74
C GLN A 122 12.95 5.67 -5.88
N ASN A 123 13.66 6.19 -4.87
CA ASN A 123 13.12 7.22 -3.97
C ASN A 123 13.34 8.64 -4.54
N ASP A 124 12.95 8.85 -5.79
CA ASP A 124 13.02 10.11 -6.53
C ASP A 124 11.81 10.27 -7.46
N ASP A 125 11.76 11.38 -8.22
CA ASP A 125 10.63 11.76 -9.05
C ASP A 125 10.39 10.87 -10.28
N THR A 126 11.24 9.87 -10.53
CA THR A 126 11.03 8.91 -11.62
C THR A 126 10.00 7.84 -11.27
N GLU A 127 9.89 7.47 -9.98
CA GLU A 127 9.03 6.39 -9.52
C GLU A 127 8.16 6.78 -8.31
N LEU A 128 8.53 7.81 -7.54
CA LEU A 128 7.71 8.35 -6.45
C LEU A 128 6.55 9.19 -7.02
N VAL A 129 5.34 8.64 -6.95
CA VAL A 129 4.12 9.26 -7.52
C VAL A 129 3.28 10.01 -6.49
N ILE A 130 3.37 9.67 -5.20
CA ILE A 130 2.73 10.40 -4.10
C ILE A 130 3.74 10.55 -2.97
N ALA A 131 3.84 11.74 -2.38
CA ALA A 131 4.66 12.01 -1.22
C ALA A 131 4.04 13.14 -0.39
N GLU A 132 3.24 12.79 0.61
CA GLU A 132 2.37 13.75 1.30
C GLU A 132 2.44 13.59 2.83
N GLN A 133 2.18 14.69 3.54
CA GLN A 133 2.08 14.72 4.99
C GLN A 133 0.71 15.25 5.41
N PHE A 134 0.08 14.58 6.36
CA PHE A 134 -1.13 15.01 7.05
C PHE A 134 -0.79 15.50 8.44
N PHE A 135 -0.75 16.83 8.61
CA PHE A 135 -0.52 17.45 9.92
C PHE A 135 -1.78 17.38 10.78
N LYS A 136 -1.65 16.81 11.98
CA LYS A 136 -2.76 16.76 12.94
C LYS A 136 -2.98 18.16 13.52
N PRO A 137 -4.24 18.61 13.62
CA PRO A 137 -4.57 19.83 14.36
C PRO A 137 -4.03 19.77 15.81
N SER A 138 -3.57 20.90 16.36
CA SER A 138 -2.94 20.92 17.69
C SER A 138 -3.87 20.42 18.82
N ASN A 139 -5.19 20.54 18.66
CA ASN A 139 -6.18 20.02 19.60
C ASN A 139 -6.41 18.50 19.47
N MET A 140 -5.83 17.87 18.45
CA MET A 140 -5.84 16.43 18.23
C MET A 140 -4.54 15.76 18.70
N ILE A 141 -3.53 16.54 19.07
CA ILE A 141 -2.30 16.04 19.67
C ILE A 141 -2.51 15.89 21.17
N VAL A 142 -2.50 14.65 21.66
CA VAL A 142 -2.70 14.33 23.08
C VAL A 142 -1.57 13.45 23.58
N ASP A 143 -1.16 13.65 24.83
CA ASP A 143 -0.18 12.78 25.47
C ASP A 143 -0.78 11.38 25.68
N ALA A 144 -0.28 10.41 24.91
CA ALA A 144 -0.71 9.02 24.92
C ALA A 144 -0.20 8.23 26.15
N SER A 145 0.38 8.89 27.16
CA SER A 145 0.84 8.26 28.41
C SER A 145 -0.29 7.70 29.29
N LEU A 146 -1.56 7.90 28.92
CA LEU A 146 -2.71 7.33 29.62
C LEU A 146 -2.93 5.87 29.18
N PRO A 147 -2.79 4.88 30.10
CA PRO A 147 -3.09 3.49 29.77
C PRO A 147 -4.57 3.32 29.39
N GLY A 148 -4.83 2.67 28.25
CA GLY A 148 -6.18 2.44 27.73
C GLY A 148 -6.70 3.54 26.80
N PHE A 149 -5.83 4.40 26.26
CA PHE A 149 -6.22 5.37 25.24
C PHE A 149 -6.69 4.66 23.97
N ILE A 150 -7.96 4.88 23.60
CA ILE A 150 -8.55 4.40 22.36
C ILE A 150 -8.38 5.51 21.32
N PRO A 151 -7.92 5.19 20.09
CA PRO A 151 -7.96 6.14 18.98
C PRO A 151 -9.31 6.85 18.91
N GLY A 152 -9.28 8.17 18.81
CA GLY A 152 -10.49 8.99 18.67
C GLY A 152 -11.24 8.76 17.37
N PRO A 153 -12.21 9.63 17.02
CA PRO A 153 -12.83 9.60 15.70
C PRO A 153 -11.75 9.66 14.63
N SER A 154 -11.68 8.64 13.78
CA SER A 154 -10.67 8.53 12.73
C SER A 154 -11.03 9.35 11.50
N VAL A 155 -10.04 9.65 10.69
CA VAL A 155 -10.21 10.29 9.39
C VAL A 155 -9.57 9.42 8.30
N ILE A 156 -10.21 9.35 7.14
CA ILE A 156 -9.60 8.84 5.92
C ILE A 156 -9.11 10.04 5.12
N ASN A 157 -7.80 10.09 4.86
CA ASN A 157 -7.19 11.05 3.97
C ASN A 157 -6.95 10.37 2.63
N SER A 158 -7.62 10.86 1.58
CA SER A 158 -7.47 10.32 0.22
C SER A 158 -6.56 11.22 -0.61
N TYR A 159 -5.54 10.64 -1.20
CA TYR A 159 -4.55 11.30 -2.05
C TYR A 159 -4.71 10.84 -3.49
N PHE A 160 -4.59 11.77 -4.44
CA PHE A 160 -4.85 11.50 -5.84
C PHE A 160 -3.70 11.98 -6.73
N VAL A 161 -3.33 11.17 -7.71
CA VAL A 161 -2.35 11.55 -8.74
C VAL A 161 -2.75 10.98 -10.09
N ALA A 162 -2.67 11.79 -11.14
CA ALA A 162 -2.84 11.29 -12.51
C ALA A 162 -1.51 10.70 -12.99
N VAL A 163 -1.54 9.46 -13.46
CA VAL A 163 -0.37 8.74 -13.98
C VAL A 163 -0.63 8.32 -15.41
N VAL A 164 0.36 8.53 -16.27
CA VAL A 164 0.37 8.00 -17.63
C VAL A 164 1.17 6.72 -17.62
N ILE A 165 0.58 5.60 -18.00
CA ILE A 165 1.31 4.34 -18.18
C ILE A 165 2.20 4.50 -19.42
N PRO A 166 3.55 4.39 -19.32
CA PRO A 166 4.41 4.52 -20.48
C PRO A 166 4.08 3.54 -21.61
N GLU A 167 4.12 4.00 -22.86
CA GLU A 167 3.73 3.20 -24.04
C GLU A 167 4.63 1.98 -24.29
N ASN A 168 5.86 2.02 -23.80
CA ASN A 168 6.87 0.98 -24.00
C ASN A 168 6.87 -0.10 -22.91
N ILE A 169 5.96 -0.01 -21.94
CA ILE A 169 5.83 -0.97 -20.84
C ILE A 169 4.69 -1.93 -21.16
N LEU A 170 4.95 -3.22 -20.98
CA LEU A 170 3.98 -4.28 -21.07
C LEU A 170 4.20 -5.28 -19.94
N GLY A 171 3.17 -6.05 -19.60
CA GLY A 171 3.23 -7.03 -18.52
C GLY A 171 3.02 -6.39 -17.15
N ASP A 172 3.64 -6.95 -16.12
CA ASP A 172 3.36 -6.55 -14.75
C ASP A 172 4.25 -5.39 -14.31
N LEU A 173 3.63 -4.38 -13.69
CA LEU A 173 4.26 -3.33 -12.91
C LEU A 173 3.95 -3.56 -11.43
N TRP A 174 4.85 -3.17 -10.54
CA TRP A 174 4.56 -3.14 -9.11
C TRP A 174 4.43 -1.71 -8.63
N LEU A 175 3.45 -1.51 -7.76
CA LEU A 175 3.22 -0.31 -6.99
C LEU A 175 3.42 -0.65 -5.52
N ARG A 176 4.05 0.25 -4.77
CA ARG A 176 4.16 0.18 -3.31
C ARG A 176 3.57 1.43 -2.70
N ALA A 177 2.65 1.31 -1.78
CA ALA A 177 2.23 2.39 -0.89
C ALA A 177 2.78 2.14 0.51
N ARG A 178 3.27 3.17 1.17
CA ARG A 178 3.66 3.13 2.58
C ARG A 178 3.10 4.31 3.32
N VAL A 179 2.56 4.04 4.50
CA VAL A 179 2.20 5.07 5.47
C VAL A 179 3.06 4.93 6.71
N SER A 180 3.36 6.04 7.35
CA SER A 180 4.04 6.06 8.64
C SER A 180 3.71 7.36 9.38
N CYS A 181 4.29 7.56 10.56
CA CYS A 181 4.12 8.79 11.32
C CYS A 181 5.44 9.54 11.51
N TRP A 182 5.35 10.70 12.15
CA TRP A 182 6.49 11.55 12.52
C TRP A 182 7.64 10.87 13.29
N ASP A 183 7.42 9.67 13.87
CA ASP A 183 8.50 8.89 14.49
C ASP A 183 9.58 8.49 13.45
N THR A 184 9.24 8.54 12.15
CA THR A 184 10.19 8.44 11.03
C THR A 184 10.21 9.78 10.28
N PRO A 185 11.37 10.44 10.12
CA PRO A 185 11.46 11.64 9.28
C PRO A 185 10.93 11.38 7.87
N PHE A 186 10.26 12.37 7.28
CA PHE A 186 9.65 12.23 5.96
C PHE A 186 10.66 11.87 4.88
N GLU A 187 11.85 12.47 4.93
CA GLU A 187 12.98 12.16 4.05
C GLU A 187 13.48 10.71 4.19
N ASP A 188 13.37 10.13 5.39
CA ASP A 188 13.88 8.79 5.73
C ASP A 188 12.83 7.69 5.46
N THR A 189 11.60 8.06 5.11
CA THR A 189 10.60 7.10 4.62
C THR A 189 11.00 6.67 3.21
N THR A 190 11.69 5.54 3.12
CA THR A 190 12.11 4.89 1.87
C THR A 190 11.12 3.79 1.47
N PRO A 191 11.15 3.28 0.22
CA PRO A 191 10.32 2.14 -0.16
C PRO A 191 10.72 0.84 0.56
N TYR A 192 11.80 0.83 1.33
CA TYR A 192 12.39 -0.37 1.92
C TYR A 192 12.55 -0.30 3.44
N GLY A 193 12.81 -1.45 4.03
CA GLY A 193 13.20 -1.59 5.42
C GLY A 193 12.05 -1.50 6.41
N HIS A 194 12.44 -1.66 7.67
CA HIS A 194 11.55 -1.63 8.83
C HIS A 194 11.18 -0.21 9.20
N LEU A 195 9.89 0.02 9.45
CA LEU A 195 9.43 1.17 10.23
C LEU A 195 8.60 0.67 11.42
N TRP A 196 8.64 1.39 12.53
CA TRP A 196 7.95 0.94 13.75
C TRP A 196 6.42 0.96 13.58
N GLN A 197 5.86 1.97 12.91
CA GLN A 197 4.42 2.15 12.76
C GLN A 197 4.02 2.48 11.33
N GLY A 198 2.80 2.08 10.97
CA GLY A 198 2.23 2.29 9.66
C GLY A 198 1.91 0.97 8.98
N GLU A 199 1.73 1.05 7.66
CA GLU A 199 1.39 -0.06 6.78
C GLU A 199 2.13 0.08 5.44
N VAL A 200 2.39 -1.04 4.79
CA VAL A 200 2.86 -1.16 3.42
C VAL A 200 1.88 -2.03 2.66
N GLU A 201 1.36 -1.54 1.53
CA GLU A 201 0.60 -2.37 0.59
C GLU A 201 1.34 -2.40 -0.74
N ASP A 202 1.39 -3.57 -1.37
CA ASP A 202 2.04 -3.78 -2.65
C ASP A 202 1.05 -4.33 -3.68
N TRP A 203 0.91 -3.61 -4.80
CA TRP A 203 -0.08 -3.93 -5.82
C TRP A 203 0.58 -4.23 -7.15
N LYS A 204 0.17 -5.33 -7.78
CA LYS A 204 0.57 -5.64 -9.14
C LYS A 204 -0.42 -5.07 -10.16
N ILE A 205 0.08 -4.25 -11.08
CA ILE A 205 -0.70 -3.66 -12.17
C ILE A 205 -0.33 -4.37 -13.47
N THR A 206 -1.28 -5.08 -14.08
CA THR A 206 -1.05 -5.72 -15.39
C THR A 206 -1.32 -4.75 -16.53
N VAL A 207 -0.29 -4.48 -17.33
CA VAL A 207 -0.32 -3.59 -18.50
C VAL A 207 -0.44 -4.41 -19.80
N SER A 208 -1.53 -4.18 -20.51
CA SER A 208 -1.81 -4.78 -21.81
C SER A 208 -1.48 -3.82 -22.96
N PRO A 209 -1.15 -4.32 -24.16
CA PRO A 209 -1.05 -3.46 -25.33
C PRO A 209 -2.43 -2.87 -25.65
N VAL A 210 -2.47 -1.62 -26.12
CA VAL A 210 -3.71 -1.02 -26.63
C VAL A 210 -4.25 -1.92 -27.75
N PRO A 211 -5.52 -2.38 -27.68
CA PRO A 211 -6.11 -3.14 -28.76
C PRO A 211 -6.00 -2.35 -30.05
N GLU A 212 -5.46 -2.95 -31.12
CA GLU A 212 -5.33 -2.27 -32.40
C GLU A 212 -6.68 -1.65 -32.78
N PRO A 213 -6.75 -0.34 -33.11
CA PRO A 213 -8.02 0.28 -33.43
C PRO A 213 -8.69 -0.49 -34.56
N ALA A 214 -9.97 -0.83 -34.38
CA ALA A 214 -10.79 -1.43 -35.44
C ALA A 214 -10.75 -0.62 -36.75
N THR A 215 -10.30 0.63 -36.69
CA THR A 215 -9.92 1.48 -37.82
C THR A 215 -8.92 0.85 -38.78
N VAL A 216 -7.90 0.10 -38.31
CA VAL A 216 -6.94 -0.59 -39.22
C VAL A 216 -7.64 -1.71 -39.97
N LEU A 217 -8.48 -2.48 -39.27
CA LEU A 217 -9.31 -3.51 -39.88
C LEU A 217 -10.32 -2.91 -40.87
N LEU A 218 -11.02 -1.84 -40.49
CA LEU A 218 -11.98 -1.12 -41.34
C LEU A 218 -11.29 -0.49 -42.55
N LEU A 219 -10.11 0.09 -42.38
CA LEU A 219 -9.29 0.61 -43.47
C LEU A 219 -8.88 -0.52 -44.41
N GLY A 220 -8.45 -1.66 -43.87
CA GLY A 220 -8.13 -2.87 -44.65
C GLY A 220 -9.33 -3.36 -45.47
N ILE A 221 -10.50 -3.50 -44.84
CA ILE A 221 -11.75 -3.90 -45.51
C ILE A 221 -12.16 -2.86 -46.56
N GLY A 222 -12.04 -1.57 -46.26
CA GLY A 222 -12.34 -0.48 -47.17
C GLY A 222 -11.46 -0.49 -48.42
N LEU A 223 -10.15 -0.66 -48.26
CA LEU A 223 -9.19 -0.78 -49.37
C LEU A 223 -9.47 -2.01 -50.24
N ILE A 224 -9.77 -3.16 -49.62
CA ILE A 224 -10.17 -4.38 -50.35
C ILE A 224 -11.47 -4.14 -51.13
N GLY A 225 -12.44 -3.45 -50.54
CA GLY A 225 -13.70 -3.07 -51.19
C GLY A 225 -13.48 -2.19 -52.42
N ILE A 226 -12.66 -1.16 -52.30
CA ILE A 226 -12.31 -0.24 -53.41
C ILE A 226 -11.56 -0.99 -54.52
N ALA A 227 -10.55 -1.79 -54.17
CA ALA A 227 -9.79 -2.57 -55.15
C ALA A 227 -10.69 -3.57 -55.90
N SER A 228 -11.61 -4.22 -55.19
CA SER A 228 -12.57 -5.18 -55.78
C SER A 228 -13.58 -4.50 -56.70
N ALA A 229 -14.07 -3.32 -56.33
CA ALA A 229 -14.96 -2.52 -57.16
C ALA A 229 -14.25 -1.95 -58.41
N GLY A 230 -13.00 -1.50 -58.26
CA GLY A 230 -12.16 -0.99 -59.35
C GLY A 230 -11.85 -2.04 -60.41
N ARG A 231 -11.53 -3.28 -60.01
CA ARG A 231 -11.28 -4.40 -60.94
C ARG A 231 -12.50 -4.76 -61.80
N LYS A 232 -13.73 -4.56 -61.30
CA LYS A 232 -14.95 -4.80 -62.11
C LYS A 232 -15.17 -3.75 -63.19
N LYS A 233 -14.64 -2.53 -63.03
CA LYS A 233 -14.77 -1.44 -64.01
C LYS A 233 -13.64 -1.39 -65.04
N LEU A 234 -12.53 -2.09 -64.82
CA LEU A 234 -11.37 -2.16 -65.73
C LEU A 234 -11.42 -3.32 -66.76
N LYS A 235 -12.57 -3.98 -66.92
CA LYS A 235 -12.81 -4.82 -68.10
C LYS A 235 -13.20 -3.91 -69.28
N ILE A 236 -12.18 -3.37 -69.97
CA ILE A 236 -12.27 -2.85 -71.35
C ILE A 236 -11.61 -3.90 -72.24
#